data_AF-A0A151IW33-F1
#
_entry.id   AF-A0A151IW33-F1
#
_cell.length_a   1.000
_cell.length_b   1.000
_cell.length_c   1.000
_cell.angle_alpha   90.00
_cell.angle_beta   90.00
_cell.angle_gamma   90.00
#
_symmetry.space_group_name_H-M   'P 1'
#
loop_
_entity.id
_entity.type
_entity.pdbx_description
1 polymer ?
#
loop_
_entity_poly.entity_id
_entity_poly.type
_entity_poly.pdbx_seq_one_letter_code
_entity_poly.pdbx_strand_id
1 'polypeptide(L)'
;MIWLLLFIIHETSANNGNTVLRDLGKKEYSLIKAKSSLPQHGKCWHAALRTLESNCDKLNDHEHSLLALQLANCFLEDSGHATYNCHCSETEDERRKCIGDMTDRAFSVYNEFYTHATHICFFLNHEAWQTEVENTIKLLFQVSSRMKDQLLEASEMQGVILNSQKEGLRIQNELLDHGKELGTVLKTSSDTVSNMVSDFKESAKDQKELLYEIFSYIRTFQSWIIGEVSWFQSIIFYTVSCILCALFSSSRRTVDARVALFSILSLNIVIERILVQYYDKIILQSPDDKVHLLSTTWLCRKIALILCAITLFCTYYYYKDGQLENYKALQRIEQQLNIIQKIPIISNIDQPIRYSKRLALKRSHTVSDK
;
A
#
# COMPACT_ATOMS: atom_id res chain seq x y z
N MET A 1 -19.52 -75.51 44.51
CA MET A 1 -18.56 -76.59 44.85
C MET A 1 -17.91 -77.22 43.63
N ILE A 2 -18.62 -77.99 42.80
CA ILE A 2 -18.02 -78.72 41.66
C ILE A 2 -17.29 -77.79 40.65
N TRP A 3 -17.88 -76.64 40.32
CA TRP A 3 -17.26 -75.66 39.39
C TRP A 3 -15.95 -75.05 39.92
N LEU A 4 -15.85 -74.82 41.24
CA LEU A 4 -14.61 -74.35 41.87
C LEU A 4 -13.51 -75.41 41.82
N LEU A 5 -13.86 -76.69 42.05
CA LEU A 5 -12.92 -77.80 41.91
C LEU A 5 -12.40 -77.93 40.47
N LEU A 6 -13.27 -77.81 39.47
CA LEU A 6 -12.87 -77.82 38.05
C LEU A 6 -11.94 -76.65 37.71
N PHE A 7 -12.20 -75.44 38.21
CA PHE A 7 -11.33 -74.28 37.99
C PHE A 7 -9.94 -74.49 38.62
N ILE A 8 -9.89 -74.94 39.88
CA ILE A 8 -8.65 -75.26 40.59
C ILE A 8 -7.87 -76.37 39.88
N ILE A 9 -8.53 -77.41 39.36
CA ILE A 9 -7.88 -78.49 38.60
C ILE A 9 -7.34 -77.97 37.25
N HIS A 10 -8.03 -77.03 36.60
CA HIS A 10 -7.59 -76.46 35.33
C HIS A 10 -6.39 -75.50 35.53
N GLU A 11 -6.44 -74.63 36.54
CA GLU A 11 -5.32 -73.75 36.90
C GLU A 11 -4.09 -74.55 37.37
N THR A 12 -4.27 -75.57 38.21
CA THR A 12 -3.13 -76.40 38.67
C THR A 12 -2.54 -77.21 37.52
N SER A 13 -3.35 -77.73 36.59
CA SER A 13 -2.86 -78.42 35.39
C SER A 13 -2.09 -77.47 34.45
N ALA A 14 -2.64 -76.30 34.16
CA ALA A 14 -2.00 -75.30 33.29
C ALA A 14 -0.69 -74.76 33.90
N ASN A 15 -0.67 -74.48 35.20
CA ASN A 15 0.52 -74.04 35.91
C ASN A 15 1.59 -75.15 35.93
N ASN A 16 1.20 -76.40 36.17
CA ASN A 16 2.12 -77.54 36.15
C ASN A 16 2.73 -77.75 34.75
N GLY A 17 1.93 -77.64 33.69
CA GLY A 17 2.40 -77.68 32.30
C GLY A 17 3.45 -76.60 31.99
N ASN A 18 3.21 -75.35 32.44
CA ASN A 18 4.16 -74.25 32.30
C ASN A 18 5.45 -74.49 33.11
N THR A 19 5.38 -75.06 34.31
CA THR A 19 6.58 -75.42 35.08
C THR A 19 7.37 -76.55 34.44
N VAL A 20 6.71 -77.58 33.92
CA VAL A 20 7.35 -78.69 33.18
C VAL A 20 8.06 -78.18 31.93
N LEU A 21 7.42 -77.31 31.14
CA LEU A 21 8.05 -76.73 29.95
C LEU A 21 9.26 -75.87 30.30
N ARG A 22 9.17 -75.06 31.36
CA ARG A 22 10.28 -74.23 31.86
C ARG A 22 11.45 -75.08 32.34
N ASP A 23 11.19 -76.16 33.08
CA ASP A 23 12.24 -76.97 33.67
C ASP A 23 12.86 -77.94 32.63
N LEU A 24 12.11 -78.34 31.59
CA LEU A 24 12.65 -78.97 30.39
C LEU A 24 13.56 -78.00 29.61
N GLY A 25 13.13 -76.75 29.40
CA GLY A 25 13.94 -75.70 28.78
C GLY A 25 15.22 -75.38 29.55
N LYS A 26 15.17 -75.36 30.89
CA LYS A 26 16.38 -75.25 31.73
C LYS A 26 17.30 -76.46 31.58
N LYS A 27 16.76 -77.67 31.49
CA LYS A 27 17.55 -78.90 31.31
C LYS A 27 18.29 -78.87 29.98
N GLU A 28 17.60 -78.58 28.87
CA GLU A 28 18.23 -78.43 27.56
C GLU A 28 19.27 -77.29 27.54
N TYR A 29 18.94 -76.12 28.10
CA TYR A 29 19.91 -75.02 28.25
C TYR A 29 21.14 -75.42 29.07
N SER A 30 20.97 -76.18 30.16
CA SER A 30 22.10 -76.67 30.96
C SER A 30 22.95 -77.72 30.23
N LEU A 31 22.34 -78.54 29.37
CA LEU A 31 23.01 -79.54 28.54
C LEU A 31 23.81 -78.86 27.43
N ILE A 32 23.22 -77.85 26.76
CA ILE A 32 23.91 -76.99 25.79
C ILE A 32 25.08 -76.26 26.46
N LYS A 33 24.87 -75.66 27.64
CA LYS A 33 25.92 -74.96 28.40
C LYS A 33 27.03 -75.90 28.89
N ALA A 34 26.70 -77.13 29.26
CA ALA A 34 27.69 -78.15 29.59
C ALA A 34 28.51 -78.55 28.34
N LYS A 35 27.85 -78.68 27.18
CA LYS A 35 28.51 -78.96 25.90
C LYS A 35 29.42 -77.83 25.43
N SER A 36 29.01 -76.56 25.54
CA SER A 36 29.89 -75.41 25.24
C SER A 36 30.97 -75.15 26.29
N SER A 37 30.97 -75.94 27.39
CA SER A 37 32.07 -75.98 28.37
C SER A 37 33.00 -77.20 28.25
N LEU A 38 32.85 -78.03 27.20
CA LEU A 38 33.94 -78.95 26.83
C LEU A 38 35.19 -78.13 26.50
N PRO A 39 36.40 -78.66 26.74
CA PRO A 39 37.63 -77.94 26.46
C PRO A 39 37.66 -77.56 24.97
N GLN A 40 37.69 -76.25 24.70
CA GLN A 40 37.94 -75.78 23.34
C GLN A 40 39.32 -76.29 22.94
N HIS A 41 39.37 -77.10 21.88
CA HIS A 41 40.64 -77.63 21.42
C HIS A 41 41.53 -76.48 20.96
N GLY A 42 42.82 -76.55 21.30
CA GLY A 42 43.75 -75.44 21.09
C GLY A 42 43.84 -75.00 19.63
N LYS A 43 44.34 -73.78 19.39
CA LYS A 43 44.44 -73.20 18.04
C LYS A 43 45.13 -74.12 17.02
N CYS A 44 46.05 -74.97 17.46
CA CYS A 44 46.71 -76.00 16.64
C CYS A 44 45.72 -77.02 16.07
N TRP A 45 44.86 -77.60 16.92
CA TRP A 45 43.85 -78.59 16.56
C TRP A 45 42.84 -78.05 15.52
N HIS A 46 42.36 -76.82 15.72
CA HIS A 46 41.51 -76.14 14.74
C HIS A 46 42.27 -75.64 13.50
N ALA A 47 43.60 -75.50 13.56
CA ALA A 47 44.41 -75.19 12.39
C ALA A 47 44.63 -76.43 11.51
N ALA A 48 44.87 -77.59 12.11
CA ALA A 48 44.94 -78.87 11.41
C ALA A 48 43.69 -79.13 10.56
N LEU A 49 42.50 -78.89 11.12
CA LEU A 49 41.25 -78.94 10.36
C LEU A 49 41.19 -77.95 9.19
N ARG A 50 41.72 -76.73 9.35
CA ARG A 50 41.70 -75.71 8.27
C ARG A 50 42.67 -76.00 7.13
N THR A 51 43.62 -76.92 7.33
CA THR A 51 44.53 -77.41 6.27
C THR A 51 43.91 -78.54 5.44
N LEU A 52 42.80 -79.13 5.89
CA LEU A 52 42.07 -80.15 5.15
C LEU A 52 41.25 -79.53 4.02
N GLU A 53 41.46 -79.98 2.78
CA GLU A 53 40.69 -79.53 1.61
C GLU A 53 39.33 -80.26 1.47
N SER A 54 39.23 -81.47 2.02
CA SER A 54 38.02 -82.29 2.00
C SER A 54 37.16 -82.13 3.25
N ASN A 55 35.92 -82.62 3.18
CA ASN A 55 35.06 -82.75 4.36
C ASN A 55 35.41 -84.03 5.13
N CYS A 56 35.18 -84.04 6.45
CA CYS A 56 35.40 -85.21 7.32
C CYS A 56 34.65 -86.50 6.90
N ASP A 57 33.64 -86.41 6.02
CA ASP A 57 32.91 -87.57 5.47
C ASP A 57 33.63 -88.26 4.30
N LYS A 58 34.67 -87.63 3.73
CA LYS A 58 35.36 -88.05 2.49
C LYS A 58 36.88 -87.94 2.58
N LEU A 59 37.43 -88.14 3.78
CA LEU A 59 38.87 -88.26 3.99
C LEU A 59 39.43 -89.40 3.12
N ASN A 60 40.35 -89.07 2.22
CA ASN A 60 41.17 -90.08 1.54
C ASN A 60 42.35 -90.52 2.44
N ASP A 61 43.04 -91.61 2.09
CA ASP A 61 44.13 -92.17 2.92
C ASP A 61 45.28 -91.17 3.18
N HIS A 62 45.56 -90.28 2.22
CA HIS A 62 46.57 -89.23 2.34
C HIS A 62 46.13 -88.16 3.35
N GLU A 63 44.93 -87.62 3.18
CA GLU A 63 44.32 -86.64 4.08
C GLU A 63 44.15 -87.19 5.50
N HIS A 64 43.77 -88.45 5.63
CA HIS A 64 43.65 -89.14 6.91
C HIS A 64 45.00 -89.25 7.62
N SER A 65 46.06 -89.63 6.89
CA SER A 65 47.44 -89.64 7.38
C SER A 65 47.94 -88.24 7.76
N LEU A 66 47.70 -87.23 6.93
CA LEU A 66 48.13 -85.86 7.14
C LEU A 66 47.44 -85.23 8.36
N LEU A 67 46.12 -85.39 8.49
CA LEU A 67 45.36 -84.93 9.65
C LEU A 67 45.87 -85.61 10.92
N ALA A 68 46.07 -86.92 10.91
CA ALA A 68 46.61 -87.66 12.05
C ALA A 68 48.02 -87.19 12.46
N LEU A 69 48.90 -86.86 11.51
CA LEU A 69 50.22 -86.28 11.79
C LEU A 69 50.12 -84.88 12.40
N GLN A 70 49.21 -84.04 11.93
CA GLN A 70 49.01 -82.70 12.50
C GLN A 70 48.43 -82.77 13.92
N LEU A 71 47.42 -83.62 14.15
CA LEU A 71 46.85 -83.84 15.49
C LEU A 71 47.90 -84.42 16.46
N ALA A 72 48.71 -85.38 16.01
CA ALA A 72 49.82 -85.93 16.78
C ALA A 72 50.87 -84.87 17.11
N ASN A 73 51.22 -83.98 16.17
CA ASN A 73 52.11 -82.86 16.45
C ASN A 73 51.53 -81.87 17.46
N CYS A 74 50.25 -81.51 17.35
CA CYS A 74 49.59 -80.66 18.36
C CYS A 74 49.68 -81.30 19.76
N PHE A 75 49.39 -82.60 19.88
CA PHE A 75 49.51 -83.31 21.16
C PHE A 75 50.95 -83.39 21.68
N LEU A 76 51.94 -83.61 20.81
CA LEU A 76 53.36 -83.64 21.20
C LEU A 76 53.85 -82.26 21.64
N GLU A 77 53.45 -81.19 20.95
CA GLU A 77 53.75 -79.80 21.33
C GLU A 77 53.10 -79.43 22.67
N ASP A 78 51.80 -79.70 22.83
CA ASP A 78 51.04 -79.51 24.08
C ASP A 78 51.65 -80.32 25.25
N SER A 79 52.31 -81.46 24.96
CA SER A 79 53.01 -82.32 25.94
C SER A 79 54.48 -81.96 26.18
N GLY A 80 55.03 -80.94 25.52
CA GLY A 80 56.44 -80.55 25.63
C GLY A 80 57.43 -81.57 25.03
N HIS A 81 57.02 -82.30 24.00
CA HIS A 81 57.84 -83.23 23.24
C HIS A 81 58.24 -82.66 21.87
N ALA A 82 59.27 -83.25 21.26
CA ALA A 82 59.70 -82.86 19.91
C ALA A 82 58.62 -83.23 18.87
N THR A 83 58.28 -82.29 18.00
CA THR A 83 57.36 -82.45 16.88
C THR A 83 58.10 -82.88 15.60
N TYR A 84 57.35 -83.42 14.64
CA TYR A 84 57.88 -84.00 13.41
C TYR A 84 57.19 -83.43 12.17
N ASN A 85 57.94 -82.79 11.28
CA ASN A 85 57.40 -82.13 10.09
C ASN A 85 57.04 -83.09 8.94
N CYS A 86 56.69 -84.35 9.23
CA CYS A 86 56.32 -85.35 8.23
C CYS A 86 55.01 -85.03 7.49
N HIS A 87 54.21 -84.11 8.03
CA HIS A 87 53.03 -83.55 7.36
C HIS A 87 53.37 -82.52 6.27
N CYS A 88 54.63 -82.04 6.22
CA CYS A 88 55.13 -81.10 5.20
C CYS A 88 55.79 -81.80 4.01
N SER A 89 55.89 -83.14 4.00
CA SER A 89 56.53 -83.90 2.92
C SER A 89 55.65 -83.92 1.67
N GLU A 90 56.20 -83.49 0.54
CA GLU A 90 55.48 -83.42 -0.74
C GLU A 90 55.17 -84.81 -1.32
N THR A 91 56.00 -85.82 -1.04
CA THR A 91 55.80 -87.20 -1.53
C THR A 91 55.38 -88.18 -0.42
N GLU A 92 54.62 -89.22 -0.82
CA GLU A 92 54.25 -90.34 0.05
C GLU A 92 55.48 -91.04 0.65
N ASP A 93 56.53 -91.25 -0.14
CA ASP A 93 57.70 -92.03 0.28
C ASP A 93 58.58 -91.25 1.27
N GLU A 94 58.71 -89.93 1.11
CA GLU A 94 59.36 -89.08 2.11
C GLU A 94 58.57 -89.04 3.42
N ARG A 95 57.23 -88.97 3.37
CA ARG A 95 56.38 -89.04 4.57
C ARG A 95 56.52 -90.39 5.26
N ARG A 96 56.47 -91.51 4.54
CA ARG A 96 56.67 -92.86 5.10
C ARG A 96 58.03 -92.99 5.77
N LYS A 97 59.10 -92.49 5.12
CA LYS A 97 60.44 -92.47 5.71
C LYS A 97 60.49 -91.63 6.98
N CYS A 98 59.93 -90.41 6.95
CA CYS A 98 59.86 -89.52 8.10
C CYS A 98 59.08 -90.12 9.28
N ILE A 99 57.98 -90.86 9.00
CA ILE A 99 57.24 -91.64 10.01
C ILE A 99 58.08 -92.79 10.57
N GLY A 100 58.85 -93.50 9.72
CA GLY A 100 59.75 -94.56 10.14
C GLY A 100 60.95 -94.08 10.98
N ASP A 101 61.40 -92.85 10.76
CA ASP A 101 62.47 -92.19 11.54
C ASP A 101 61.96 -91.55 12.85
N MET A 102 60.67 -91.66 13.18
CA MET A 102 60.10 -91.20 14.46
C MET A 102 60.58 -92.05 15.66
N THR A 103 60.56 -91.45 16.85
CA THR A 103 60.71 -92.23 18.09
C THR A 103 59.47 -93.09 18.36
N ASP A 104 59.64 -94.25 19.02
CA ASP A 104 58.53 -95.17 19.37
C ASP A 104 57.33 -94.46 20.02
N ARG A 105 57.60 -93.44 20.87
CA ARG A 105 56.56 -92.61 21.50
C ARG A 105 55.81 -91.77 20.48
N ALA A 106 56.50 -91.07 19.59
CA ALA A 106 55.88 -90.24 18.57
C ALA A 106 55.11 -91.07 17.55
N PHE A 107 55.67 -92.22 17.14
CA PHE A 107 54.97 -93.18 16.29
C PHE A 107 53.71 -93.77 16.96
N SER A 108 53.78 -94.11 18.25
CA SER A 108 52.61 -94.58 19.02
C SER A 108 51.53 -93.51 19.13
N VAL A 109 51.90 -92.25 19.34
CA VAL A 109 50.97 -91.11 19.36
C VAL A 109 50.33 -90.92 17.99
N TYR A 110 51.13 -90.94 16.91
CA TYR A 110 50.62 -90.89 15.54
C TYR A 110 49.63 -92.04 15.25
N ASN A 111 49.93 -93.27 15.64
CA ASN A 111 49.06 -94.43 15.42
C ASN A 111 47.70 -94.30 16.12
N GLU A 112 47.68 -93.76 17.34
CA GLU A 112 46.44 -93.48 18.08
C GLU A 112 45.59 -92.44 17.35
N PHE A 113 46.20 -91.31 16.95
CA PHE A 113 45.50 -90.28 16.18
C PHE A 113 45.09 -90.77 14.78
N TYR A 114 45.86 -91.65 14.15
CA TYR A 114 45.53 -92.24 12.85
C TYR A 114 44.33 -93.20 12.94
N THR A 115 44.19 -93.92 14.04
CA THR A 115 43.02 -94.81 14.27
C THR A 115 41.73 -94.00 14.53
N HIS A 116 41.86 -92.77 15.04
CA HIS A 116 40.73 -91.95 15.47
C HIS A 116 40.50 -90.65 14.67
N ALA A 117 41.32 -90.35 13.65
CA ALA A 117 41.33 -89.04 12.99
C ALA A 117 40.00 -88.67 12.34
N THR A 118 39.27 -89.60 11.70
CA THR A 118 37.91 -89.32 11.19
C THR A 118 36.94 -88.88 12.30
N HIS A 119 36.94 -89.55 13.45
CA HIS A 119 36.07 -89.20 14.57
C HIS A 119 36.46 -87.85 15.20
N ILE A 120 37.76 -87.61 15.34
CA ILE A 120 38.29 -86.33 15.83
C ILE A 120 37.97 -85.19 14.85
N CYS A 121 38.04 -85.45 13.54
CA CYS A 121 37.65 -84.49 12.50
C CYS A 121 36.19 -84.04 12.68
N PHE A 122 35.25 -84.99 12.76
CA PHE A 122 33.84 -84.69 12.98
C PHE A 122 33.59 -83.95 14.30
N PHE A 123 34.29 -84.32 15.37
CA PHE A 123 34.17 -83.64 16.66
C PHE A 123 34.62 -82.18 16.60
N LEU A 124 35.85 -81.94 16.13
CA LEU A 124 36.43 -80.60 16.01
C LEU A 124 35.65 -79.71 15.03
N ASN A 125 35.13 -80.28 13.94
CA ASN A 125 34.30 -79.54 12.99
C ASN A 125 32.94 -79.16 13.58
N HIS A 126 32.35 -80.05 14.40
CA HIS A 126 31.15 -79.72 15.16
C HIS A 126 31.40 -78.60 16.19
N GLU A 127 32.53 -78.63 16.89
CA GLU A 127 32.95 -77.61 17.87
C GLU A 127 33.09 -76.21 17.21
N ALA A 128 33.76 -76.15 16.06
CA ALA A 128 33.89 -74.93 15.26
C ALA A 128 32.53 -74.42 14.76
N TRP A 129 31.70 -75.30 14.21
CA TRP A 129 30.35 -74.99 13.74
C TRP A 129 29.43 -74.48 14.84
N GLN A 130 29.43 -75.10 16.03
CA GLN A 130 28.67 -74.63 17.19
C GLN A 130 29.07 -73.20 17.57
N THR A 131 30.36 -72.90 17.59
CA THR A 131 30.88 -71.56 17.90
C THR A 131 30.41 -70.51 16.87
N GLU A 132 30.38 -70.85 15.58
CA GLU A 132 29.85 -69.97 14.53
C GLU A 132 28.33 -69.78 14.65
N VAL A 133 27.58 -70.85 14.94
CA VAL A 133 26.13 -70.83 15.14
C VAL A 133 25.74 -70.01 16.37
N GLU A 134 26.41 -70.16 17.51
CA GLU A 134 26.16 -69.35 18.71
C GLU A 134 26.37 -67.86 18.44
N ASN A 135 27.45 -67.50 17.73
CA ASN A 135 27.71 -66.11 17.32
C ASN A 135 26.64 -65.58 16.36
N THR A 136 26.22 -66.40 15.39
CA THR A 136 25.18 -66.04 14.40
C THR A 136 23.82 -65.85 15.07
N ILE A 137 23.41 -66.75 15.97
CA ILE A 137 22.17 -66.65 16.74
C ILE A 137 22.18 -65.40 17.62
N LYS A 138 23.31 -65.11 18.30
CA LYS A 138 23.48 -63.92 19.13
C LYS A 138 23.34 -62.64 18.31
N LEU A 139 23.98 -62.57 17.13
CA LEU A 139 23.87 -61.44 16.21
C LEU A 139 22.44 -61.28 15.69
N LEU A 140 21.80 -62.37 15.25
CA LEU A 140 20.42 -62.37 14.76
C LEU A 140 19.46 -61.86 15.84
N PHE A 141 19.56 -62.37 17.07
CA PHE A 141 18.75 -61.92 18.20
C PHE A 141 18.94 -60.42 18.48
N GLN A 142 20.19 -59.93 18.47
CA GLN A 142 20.50 -58.52 18.67
C GLN A 142 19.91 -57.62 17.56
N VAL A 143 20.01 -58.05 16.30
CA VAL A 143 19.46 -57.32 15.14
C VAL A 143 17.93 -57.34 15.16
N SER A 144 17.30 -58.49 15.41
CA SER A 144 15.85 -58.61 15.51
C SER A 144 15.26 -57.82 16.69
N SER A 145 15.94 -57.79 17.85
CA SER A 145 15.52 -56.95 18.98
C SER A 145 15.58 -55.47 18.60
N ARG A 146 16.71 -55.00 18.03
CA ARG A 146 16.84 -53.61 17.57
C ARG A 146 15.78 -53.24 16.54
N MET A 147 15.52 -54.13 15.57
CA MET A 147 14.51 -53.91 14.53
C MET A 147 13.10 -53.80 15.13
N LYS A 148 12.77 -54.62 16.14
CA LYS A 148 11.51 -54.50 16.89
C LYS A 148 11.42 -53.15 17.58
N ASP A 149 12.46 -52.72 18.29
CA ASP A 149 12.47 -51.48 19.05
C ASP A 149 12.31 -50.26 18.10
N GLN A 150 13.03 -50.26 16.97
CA GLN A 150 12.88 -49.24 15.91
C GLN A 150 11.49 -49.24 15.26
N LEU A 151 10.85 -50.40 15.10
CA LEU A 151 9.49 -50.49 14.54
C LEU A 151 8.44 -49.93 15.52
N LEU A 152 8.64 -50.13 16.83
CA LEU A 152 7.78 -49.55 17.87
C LEU A 152 7.93 -48.01 17.91
N GLU A 153 9.17 -47.51 17.90
CA GLU A 153 9.45 -46.06 17.82
C GLU A 153 8.86 -45.42 16.56
N ALA A 154 9.01 -46.07 15.40
CA ALA A 154 8.42 -45.60 14.14
C ALA A 154 6.89 -45.58 14.17
N SER A 155 6.25 -46.58 14.80
CA SER A 155 4.79 -46.65 14.98
C SER A 155 4.27 -45.53 15.89
N GLU A 156 4.97 -45.26 17.01
CA GLU A 156 4.65 -44.15 17.90
C GLU A 156 4.78 -42.80 17.18
N MET A 157 5.89 -42.59 16.47
CA MET A 157 6.13 -41.38 15.69
C MET A 157 5.09 -41.18 14.57
N GLN A 158 4.66 -42.26 13.92
CA GLN A 158 3.57 -42.21 12.93
C GLN A 158 2.24 -41.77 13.57
N GLY A 159 1.95 -42.22 14.80
CA GLY A 159 0.80 -41.76 15.59
C GLY A 159 0.85 -40.26 15.89
N VAL A 160 2.02 -39.75 16.31
CA VAL A 160 2.25 -38.32 16.56
C VAL A 160 2.07 -37.49 15.28
N ILE A 161 2.65 -37.93 14.16
CA ILE A 161 2.52 -37.27 12.85
C ILE A 161 1.05 -37.22 12.41
N LEU A 162 0.31 -38.33 12.54
CA LEU A 162 -1.11 -38.39 12.15
C LEU A 162 -1.97 -37.45 13.01
N ASN A 163 -1.69 -37.35 14.32
CA ASN A 163 -2.39 -36.40 15.19
C ASN A 163 -2.04 -34.94 14.82
N SER A 164 -0.79 -34.65 14.48
CA SER A 164 -0.36 -33.32 14.00
C SER A 164 -1.01 -32.95 12.67
N GLN A 165 -1.13 -33.89 11.72
CA GLN A 165 -1.84 -33.68 10.47
C GLN A 165 -3.33 -33.41 10.68
N LYS A 166 -3.98 -34.14 11.60
CA LYS A 166 -5.38 -33.92 11.97
C LYS A 166 -5.61 -32.50 12.52
N GLU A 167 -4.72 -32.02 13.40
CA GLU A 167 -4.80 -30.67 13.95
C GLU A 167 -4.47 -29.60 12.90
N GLY A 168 -3.49 -29.84 12.02
CA GLY A 168 -3.20 -28.97 10.88
C GLY A 168 -4.40 -28.81 9.94
N LEU A 169 -5.13 -29.91 9.64
CA LEU A 169 -6.36 -29.87 8.87
C LEU A 169 -7.51 -29.13 9.61
N ARG A 170 -7.58 -29.23 10.94
CA ARG A 170 -8.55 -28.46 11.75
C ARG A 170 -8.31 -26.95 11.56
N ILE A 171 -7.06 -26.51 11.72
CA ILE A 171 -6.65 -25.11 11.56
C ILE A 171 -6.84 -24.63 10.12
N GLN A 172 -6.56 -25.46 9.10
CA GLN A 172 -6.80 -25.09 7.71
C GLN A 172 -8.29 -24.87 7.38
N ASN A 173 -9.19 -25.70 7.93
CA ASN A 173 -10.63 -25.48 7.77
C ASN A 173 -11.10 -24.20 8.48
N GLU A 174 -10.62 -23.96 9.71
CA GLU A 174 -10.91 -22.73 10.46
C GLU A 174 -10.44 -21.47 9.70
N LEU A 175 -9.23 -21.51 9.13
CA LEU A 175 -8.69 -20.43 8.29
C LEU A 175 -9.47 -20.26 6.98
N LEU A 176 -9.96 -21.35 6.37
CA LEU A 176 -10.80 -21.29 5.17
C LEU A 176 -12.15 -20.63 5.46
N ASP A 177 -12.76 -20.91 6.61
CA ASP A 177 -14.03 -20.31 7.01
C ASP A 177 -13.87 -18.82 7.38
N HIS A 178 -12.83 -18.45 8.14
CA HIS A 178 -12.45 -17.04 8.32
C HIS A 178 -12.14 -16.35 6.97
N GLY A 179 -11.56 -17.06 6.00
CA GLY A 179 -11.32 -16.54 4.65
C GLY A 179 -12.62 -16.28 3.86
N LYS A 180 -13.64 -17.13 4.01
CA LYS A 180 -14.98 -16.90 3.43
C LYS A 180 -15.66 -15.69 4.08
N GLU A 181 -15.62 -15.59 5.41
CA GLU A 181 -16.18 -14.45 6.16
C GLU A 181 -15.48 -13.14 5.79
N LEU A 182 -14.15 -13.12 5.71
CA LEU A 182 -13.42 -11.95 5.24
C LEU A 182 -13.82 -11.58 3.80
N GLY A 183 -14.06 -12.57 2.94
CA GLY A 183 -14.57 -12.38 1.58
C GLY A 183 -15.97 -11.75 1.54
N THR A 184 -16.89 -12.13 2.44
CA THR A 184 -18.22 -11.49 2.52
C THR A 184 -18.12 -10.07 3.08
N VAL A 185 -17.32 -9.85 4.12
CA VAL A 185 -17.06 -8.52 4.69
C VAL A 185 -16.41 -7.58 3.67
N LEU A 186 -15.43 -8.05 2.89
CA LEU A 186 -14.82 -7.30 1.79
C LEU A 186 -15.84 -6.91 0.72
N LYS A 187 -16.73 -7.83 0.33
CA LYS A 187 -17.79 -7.54 -0.63
C LYS A 187 -18.77 -6.49 -0.10
N THR A 188 -19.31 -6.68 1.12
CA THR A 188 -20.21 -5.71 1.75
C THR A 188 -19.55 -4.35 1.95
N SER A 189 -18.26 -4.31 2.25
CA SER A 189 -17.48 -3.06 2.37
C SER A 189 -17.33 -2.37 1.01
N SER A 190 -17.04 -3.11 -0.06
CA SER A 190 -16.98 -2.59 -1.43
C SER A 190 -18.33 -2.03 -1.89
N ASP A 191 -19.42 -2.75 -1.64
CA ASP A 191 -20.78 -2.32 -1.97
C ASP A 191 -21.16 -1.05 -1.17
N THR A 192 -20.81 -0.99 0.12
CA THR A 192 -21.04 0.17 0.99
C THR A 192 -20.25 1.40 0.55
N VAL A 193 -18.96 1.24 0.17
CA VAL A 193 -18.13 2.33 -0.36
C VAL A 193 -18.66 2.82 -1.71
N SER A 194 -19.10 1.92 -2.58
CA SER A 194 -19.72 2.28 -3.86
C SER A 194 -20.98 3.12 -3.65
N ASN A 195 -21.86 2.72 -2.73
CA ASN A 195 -23.07 3.46 -2.38
C ASN A 195 -22.75 4.83 -1.76
N MET A 196 -21.79 4.88 -0.83
CA MET A 196 -21.35 6.15 -0.23
C MET A 196 -20.75 7.12 -1.28
N VAL A 197 -20.07 6.61 -2.31
CA VAL A 197 -19.56 7.40 -3.43
C VAL A 197 -20.70 7.90 -4.34
N SER A 198 -21.76 7.11 -4.57
CA SER A 198 -22.95 7.62 -5.28
C SER A 198 -23.69 8.69 -4.48
N ASP A 199 -23.90 8.47 -3.18
CA ASP A 199 -24.58 9.41 -2.28
C ASP A 199 -23.81 10.74 -2.19
N PHE A 200 -22.47 10.67 -2.09
CA PHE A 200 -21.62 11.85 -2.10
C PHE A 200 -21.68 12.60 -3.45
N LYS A 201 -21.74 11.89 -4.57
CA LYS A 201 -21.88 12.48 -5.91
C LYS A 201 -23.23 13.18 -6.08
N GLU A 202 -24.30 12.62 -5.53
CA GLU A 202 -25.64 13.23 -5.54
C GLU A 202 -25.67 14.46 -4.62
N SER A 203 -25.20 14.35 -3.37
CA SER A 203 -25.10 15.49 -2.45
C SER A 203 -24.23 16.64 -3.00
N ALA A 204 -23.12 16.34 -3.67
CA ALA A 204 -22.27 17.34 -4.32
C ALA A 204 -22.95 18.03 -5.52
N LYS A 205 -23.89 17.35 -6.19
CA LYS A 205 -24.72 17.95 -7.26
C LYS A 205 -25.73 18.92 -6.65
N ASP A 206 -26.38 18.56 -5.55
CA ASP A 206 -27.35 19.42 -4.87
C ASP A 206 -26.67 20.65 -4.25
N GLN A 207 -25.50 20.48 -3.63
CA GLN A 207 -24.67 21.61 -3.14
C GLN A 207 -24.25 22.57 -4.28
N LYS A 208 -23.99 22.03 -5.48
CA LYS A 208 -23.69 22.84 -6.66
C LYS A 208 -24.91 23.62 -7.15
N GLU A 209 -26.11 23.06 -7.05
CA GLU A 209 -27.37 23.74 -7.39
C GLU A 209 -27.64 24.92 -6.44
N LEU A 210 -27.52 24.69 -5.12
CA LEU A 210 -27.62 25.75 -4.10
C LEU A 210 -26.58 26.87 -4.32
N LEU A 211 -25.34 26.52 -4.70
CA LEU A 211 -24.32 27.52 -5.03
C LEU A 211 -24.71 28.36 -6.25
N TYR A 212 -25.30 27.78 -7.30
CA TYR A 212 -25.80 28.57 -8.43
C TYR A 212 -26.94 29.51 -8.02
N GLU A 213 -27.83 29.08 -7.13
CA GLU A 213 -28.90 29.93 -6.61
C GLU A 213 -28.31 31.14 -5.85
N ILE A 214 -27.36 30.91 -4.95
CA ILE A 214 -26.65 31.97 -4.21
C ILE A 214 -25.91 32.93 -5.18
N PHE A 215 -25.21 32.41 -6.19
CA PHE A 215 -24.57 33.24 -7.21
C PHE A 215 -25.58 34.02 -8.08
N SER A 216 -26.82 33.55 -8.23
CA SER A 216 -27.88 34.30 -8.92
C SER A 216 -28.33 35.50 -8.09
N TYR A 217 -28.56 35.33 -6.78
CA TYR A 217 -28.90 36.43 -5.88
C TYR A 217 -27.79 37.49 -5.81
N ILE A 218 -26.52 37.07 -5.74
CA ILE A 218 -25.39 38.01 -5.66
C ILE A 218 -25.25 38.86 -6.94
N ARG A 219 -25.50 38.26 -8.11
CA ARG A 219 -25.53 38.99 -9.40
C ARG A 219 -26.70 39.97 -9.47
N THR A 220 -27.88 39.56 -9.02
CA THR A 220 -29.07 40.44 -8.95
C THR A 220 -28.81 41.64 -8.05
N PHE A 221 -28.28 41.41 -6.84
CA PHE A 221 -27.90 42.47 -5.91
C PHE A 221 -26.83 43.41 -6.49
N GLN A 222 -25.77 42.86 -7.09
CA GLN A 222 -24.73 43.65 -7.78
C GLN A 222 -25.33 44.49 -8.92
N SER A 223 -26.31 43.95 -9.66
CA SER A 223 -26.94 44.66 -10.77
C SER A 223 -27.85 45.81 -10.32
N TRP A 224 -28.43 45.71 -9.11
CA TRP A 224 -29.27 46.71 -8.47
C TRP A 224 -28.44 47.84 -7.86
N ILE A 225 -27.41 47.53 -7.06
CA ILE A 225 -26.55 48.55 -6.42
C ILE A 225 -25.85 49.45 -7.45
N ILE A 226 -25.44 48.91 -8.60
CA ILE A 226 -24.85 49.69 -9.71
C ILE A 226 -25.88 50.67 -10.32
N GLY A 227 -27.16 50.29 -10.38
CA GLY A 227 -28.24 51.18 -10.85
C GLY A 227 -28.52 52.31 -9.86
N GLU A 228 -28.69 51.99 -8.58
CA GLU A 228 -28.95 52.96 -7.52
C GLU A 228 -27.82 53.97 -7.34
N VAL A 229 -26.55 53.53 -7.30
CA VAL A 229 -25.42 54.46 -7.12
C VAL A 229 -25.29 55.45 -8.29
N SER A 230 -25.69 55.05 -9.50
CA SER A 230 -25.57 55.89 -10.72
C SER A 230 -26.40 57.18 -10.65
N TRP A 231 -27.68 57.10 -10.22
CA TRP A 231 -28.55 58.30 -10.20
C TRP A 231 -28.15 59.31 -9.12
N PHE A 232 -27.69 58.85 -7.95
CA PHE A 232 -27.11 59.71 -6.93
C PHE A 232 -25.89 60.49 -7.47
N GLN A 233 -25.00 59.81 -8.21
CA GLN A 233 -23.85 60.46 -8.85
C GLN A 233 -24.26 61.48 -9.92
N SER A 234 -25.32 61.24 -10.69
CA SER A 234 -25.89 62.25 -11.61
C SER A 234 -26.34 63.51 -10.86
N ILE A 235 -27.09 63.35 -9.77
CA ILE A 235 -27.62 64.50 -9.01
C ILE A 235 -26.49 65.36 -8.45
N ILE A 236 -25.50 64.74 -7.79
CA ILE A 236 -24.35 65.46 -7.21
C ILE A 236 -23.56 66.20 -8.30
N PHE A 237 -23.37 65.60 -9.47
CA PHE A 237 -22.66 66.23 -10.58
C PHE A 237 -23.37 67.50 -11.09
N TYR A 238 -24.68 67.44 -11.34
CA TYR A 238 -25.42 68.58 -11.89
C TYR A 238 -25.66 69.69 -10.86
N THR A 239 -25.88 69.38 -9.59
CA THR A 239 -26.01 70.41 -8.54
C THR A 239 -24.71 71.21 -8.39
N VAL A 240 -23.56 70.53 -8.32
CA VAL A 240 -22.24 71.19 -8.26
C VAL A 240 -21.98 72.00 -9.54
N SER A 241 -22.29 71.45 -10.73
CA SER A 241 -22.10 72.16 -12.00
C SER A 241 -22.94 73.44 -12.09
N CYS A 242 -24.21 73.39 -11.66
CA CYS A 242 -25.07 74.58 -11.60
C CYS A 242 -24.54 75.65 -10.64
N ILE A 243 -24.02 75.26 -9.47
CA ILE A 243 -23.40 76.19 -8.51
C ILE A 243 -22.17 76.86 -9.14
N LEU A 244 -21.29 76.09 -9.78
CA LEU A 244 -20.10 76.62 -10.47
C LEU A 244 -20.48 77.58 -11.61
N CYS A 245 -21.44 77.22 -12.46
CA CYS A 245 -21.91 78.11 -13.53
C CYS A 245 -22.55 79.40 -12.98
N ALA A 246 -23.30 79.33 -11.87
CA ALA A 246 -23.84 80.52 -11.22
C ALA A 246 -22.74 81.44 -10.65
N LEU A 247 -21.71 80.87 -10.01
CA LEU A 247 -20.55 81.62 -9.49
C LEU A 247 -19.77 82.29 -10.61
N PHE A 248 -19.37 81.56 -11.66
CA PHE A 248 -18.59 82.12 -12.78
C PHE A 248 -19.39 83.14 -13.61
N SER A 249 -20.72 83.01 -13.68
CA SER A 249 -21.59 83.96 -14.36
C SER A 249 -21.99 85.16 -13.48
N SER A 250 -21.64 85.19 -12.19
CA SER A 250 -21.91 86.34 -11.32
C SER A 250 -21.01 87.55 -11.61
N SER A 251 -19.89 87.35 -12.33
CA SER A 251 -18.98 88.43 -12.71
C SER A 251 -19.58 89.32 -13.81
N ARG A 252 -19.41 90.64 -13.69
CA ARG A 252 -19.90 91.62 -14.68
C ARG A 252 -19.33 91.43 -16.10
N ARG A 253 -18.23 90.68 -16.25
CA ARG A 253 -17.61 90.34 -17.54
C ARG A 253 -18.26 89.16 -18.27
N THR A 254 -19.06 88.34 -17.60
CA THR A 254 -19.58 87.04 -18.11
C THR A 254 -21.10 86.89 -17.94
N VAL A 255 -21.82 88.00 -17.76
CA VAL A 255 -23.28 88.02 -17.56
C VAL A 255 -24.03 87.40 -18.76
N ASP A 256 -23.61 87.69 -19.98
CA ASP A 256 -24.27 87.22 -21.21
C ASP A 256 -24.11 85.70 -21.42
N ALA A 257 -23.04 85.11 -20.87
CA ALA A 257 -22.81 83.66 -20.92
C ALA A 257 -23.81 82.83 -20.09
N ARG A 258 -24.58 83.46 -19.19
CA ARG A 258 -25.43 82.76 -18.20
C ARG A 258 -26.44 81.81 -18.85
N VAL A 259 -27.17 82.32 -19.85
CA VAL A 259 -28.25 81.59 -20.50
C VAL A 259 -27.69 80.46 -21.36
N ALA A 260 -26.55 80.69 -22.02
CA ALA A 260 -25.85 79.66 -22.80
C ALA A 260 -25.38 78.49 -21.91
N LEU A 261 -24.77 78.77 -20.75
CA LEU A 261 -24.30 77.74 -19.81
C LEU A 261 -25.44 76.88 -19.26
N PHE A 262 -26.55 77.50 -18.82
CA PHE A 262 -27.71 76.73 -18.35
C PHE A 262 -28.41 75.95 -19.47
N SER A 263 -28.40 76.47 -20.71
CA SER A 263 -28.91 75.76 -21.88
C SER A 263 -28.09 74.50 -22.20
N ILE A 264 -26.75 74.62 -22.23
CA ILE A 264 -25.83 73.48 -22.45
C ILE A 264 -26.00 72.42 -21.37
N LEU A 265 -26.06 72.81 -20.09
CA LEU A 265 -26.30 71.87 -18.98
C LEU A 265 -27.67 71.17 -19.10
N SER A 266 -28.73 71.91 -19.44
CA SER A 266 -30.08 71.35 -19.59
C SER A 266 -30.16 70.35 -20.74
N LEU A 267 -29.53 70.66 -21.89
CA LEU A 267 -29.45 69.74 -23.02
C LEU A 267 -28.68 68.46 -22.65
N ASN A 268 -27.58 68.59 -21.89
CA ASN A 268 -26.80 67.44 -21.44
C ASN A 268 -27.60 66.51 -20.51
N ILE A 269 -28.43 67.06 -19.61
CA ILE A 269 -29.34 66.27 -18.76
C ILE A 269 -30.33 65.46 -19.61
N VAL A 270 -30.92 66.07 -20.64
CA VAL A 270 -31.86 65.38 -21.54
C VAL A 270 -31.18 64.26 -22.32
N ILE A 271 -29.98 64.52 -22.87
CA ILE A 271 -29.17 63.50 -23.57
C ILE A 271 -28.80 62.36 -22.63
N GLU A 272 -28.36 62.64 -21.40
CA GLU A 272 -28.02 61.61 -20.40
C GLU A 272 -29.25 60.75 -20.05
N ARG A 273 -30.43 61.35 -19.89
CA ARG A 273 -31.67 60.60 -19.61
C ARG A 273 -32.12 59.73 -20.79
N ILE A 274 -32.01 60.22 -22.02
CA ILE A 274 -32.32 59.44 -23.23
C ILE A 274 -31.34 58.27 -23.37
N LEU A 275 -30.05 58.47 -23.13
CA LEU A 275 -29.04 57.41 -23.15
C LEU A 275 -29.36 56.33 -22.11
N VAL A 276 -29.58 56.69 -20.85
CA VAL A 276 -29.91 55.72 -19.80
C VAL A 276 -31.17 54.91 -20.15
N GLN A 277 -32.23 55.58 -20.63
CA GLN A 277 -33.48 54.90 -21.02
C GLN A 277 -33.30 53.97 -22.24
N TYR A 278 -32.45 54.34 -23.19
CA TYR A 278 -32.16 53.54 -24.38
C TYR A 278 -31.38 52.26 -24.03
N TYR A 279 -30.34 52.39 -23.20
CA TYR A 279 -29.52 51.26 -22.76
C TYR A 279 -30.32 50.29 -21.85
N ASP A 280 -31.12 50.81 -20.93
CA ASP A 280 -31.98 50.00 -20.03
C ASP A 280 -33.04 49.19 -20.81
N LYS A 281 -33.55 49.74 -21.93
CA LYS A 281 -34.53 49.06 -22.80
C LYS A 281 -33.92 47.99 -23.71
N ILE A 282 -32.66 48.15 -24.14
CA ILE A 282 -32.03 47.23 -25.11
C ILE A 282 -31.24 46.10 -24.41
N ILE A 283 -30.60 46.37 -23.27
CA ILE A 283 -29.69 45.41 -22.64
C ILE A 283 -30.33 44.79 -21.39
N LEU A 284 -31.32 43.94 -21.65
CA LEU A 284 -31.46 42.75 -20.81
C LEU A 284 -30.26 41.83 -21.14
N GLN A 285 -29.61 41.29 -20.10
CA GLN A 285 -28.72 40.11 -20.20
C GLN A 285 -27.22 40.30 -20.56
N SER A 286 -26.55 41.34 -20.05
CA SER A 286 -25.10 41.24 -19.74
C SER A 286 -24.64 42.20 -18.62
N PRO A 287 -23.81 41.76 -17.65
CA PRO A 287 -23.23 42.65 -16.64
C PRO A 287 -22.09 43.53 -17.17
N ASP A 288 -21.41 43.13 -18.25
CA ASP A 288 -20.25 43.86 -18.80
C ASP A 288 -20.68 45.20 -19.43
N ASP A 289 -21.82 45.21 -20.10
CA ASP A 289 -22.38 46.40 -20.77
C ASP A 289 -22.73 47.54 -19.80
N LYS A 290 -22.99 47.24 -18.52
CA LYS A 290 -23.21 48.27 -17.49
C LYS A 290 -21.94 49.09 -17.22
N VAL A 291 -20.75 48.51 -17.40
CA VAL A 291 -19.47 49.24 -17.29
C VAL A 291 -19.30 50.19 -18.49
N HIS A 292 -19.67 49.74 -19.68
CA HIS A 292 -19.69 50.57 -20.88
C HIS A 292 -20.68 51.74 -20.79
N LEU A 293 -21.85 51.55 -20.16
CA LEU A 293 -22.80 52.63 -19.88
C LEU A 293 -22.21 53.72 -18.96
N LEU A 294 -21.55 53.32 -17.86
CA LEU A 294 -20.88 54.25 -16.94
C LEU A 294 -19.73 55.01 -17.61
N SER A 295 -18.92 54.34 -18.45
CA SER A 295 -17.87 54.97 -19.23
C SER A 295 -18.41 56.01 -20.23
N THR A 296 -19.48 55.64 -20.95
CA THR A 296 -20.11 56.50 -21.97
C THR A 296 -20.77 57.74 -21.35
N THR A 297 -21.51 57.58 -20.25
CA THR A 297 -22.13 58.72 -19.54
C THR A 297 -21.08 59.69 -18.97
N TRP A 298 -19.95 59.18 -18.47
CA TRP A 298 -18.86 60.03 -17.99
C TRP A 298 -18.15 60.79 -19.13
N LEU A 299 -18.04 60.18 -20.31
CA LEU A 299 -17.54 60.86 -21.52
C LEU A 299 -18.42 62.04 -21.93
N CYS A 300 -19.75 61.87 -21.96
CA CYS A 300 -20.70 62.95 -22.27
C CYS A 300 -20.55 64.14 -21.32
N ARG A 301 -20.44 63.89 -20.00
CA ARG A 301 -20.25 64.93 -19.00
C ARG A 301 -18.95 65.73 -19.20
N LYS A 302 -17.86 65.08 -19.60
CA LYS A 302 -16.60 65.78 -19.93
C LYS A 302 -16.75 66.70 -21.12
N ILE A 303 -17.41 66.25 -22.20
CA ILE A 303 -17.64 67.03 -23.41
C ILE A 303 -18.48 68.29 -23.09
N ALA A 304 -19.54 68.15 -22.29
CA ALA A 304 -20.36 69.27 -21.86
C ALA A 304 -19.58 70.31 -21.02
N LEU A 305 -18.73 69.86 -20.08
CA LEU A 305 -17.89 70.77 -19.30
C LEU A 305 -16.87 71.53 -20.16
N ILE A 306 -16.30 70.88 -21.18
CA ILE A 306 -15.39 71.54 -22.14
C ILE A 306 -16.15 72.61 -22.94
N LEU A 307 -17.37 72.32 -23.40
CA LEU A 307 -18.25 73.30 -24.05
C LEU A 307 -18.58 74.51 -23.14
N CYS A 308 -18.85 74.27 -21.86
CA CYS A 308 -19.04 75.34 -20.88
C CYS A 308 -17.78 76.17 -20.64
N ALA A 309 -16.59 75.54 -20.60
CA ALA A 309 -15.32 76.26 -20.47
C ALA A 309 -14.99 77.12 -21.70
N ILE A 310 -15.23 76.59 -22.91
CA ILE A 310 -15.04 77.32 -24.17
C ILE A 310 -15.97 78.53 -24.25
N THR A 311 -17.26 78.38 -23.92
CA THR A 311 -18.21 79.51 -23.94
C THR A 311 -17.85 80.60 -22.93
N LEU A 312 -17.36 80.25 -21.73
CA LEU A 312 -16.80 81.21 -20.78
C LEU A 312 -15.55 81.92 -21.33
N PHE A 313 -14.63 81.19 -21.98
CA PHE A 313 -13.41 81.77 -22.56
C PHE A 313 -13.70 82.71 -23.73
N CYS A 314 -14.58 82.31 -24.65
CA CYS A 314 -15.01 83.16 -25.78
C CYS A 314 -15.70 84.44 -25.30
N THR A 315 -16.61 84.36 -24.32
CA THR A 315 -17.28 85.55 -23.77
C THR A 315 -16.34 86.45 -22.97
N TYR A 316 -15.33 85.89 -22.30
CA TYR A 316 -14.26 86.66 -21.66
C TYR A 316 -13.41 87.44 -22.67
N TYR A 317 -12.99 86.82 -23.78
CA TYR A 317 -12.18 87.47 -24.82
C TYR A 317 -12.98 88.48 -25.67
N TYR A 318 -14.27 88.22 -25.92
CA TYR A 318 -15.12 89.11 -26.70
C TYR A 318 -15.74 90.27 -25.88
N TYR A 319 -15.36 90.40 -24.60
CA TYR A 319 -15.82 91.47 -23.73
C TYR A 319 -15.21 92.83 -24.12
N LYS A 320 -15.85 93.50 -25.09
CA LYS A 320 -15.54 94.89 -25.46
C LYS A 320 -16.09 95.85 -24.40
N ASP A 321 -15.26 96.76 -23.91
CA ASP A 321 -15.57 97.66 -22.79
C ASP A 321 -16.55 98.80 -23.19
N GLY A 322 -17.83 98.44 -23.36
CA GLY A 322 -18.90 99.35 -23.76
C GLY A 322 -19.26 100.42 -22.71
N GLN A 323 -18.84 100.25 -21.44
CA GLN A 323 -18.98 101.30 -20.44
C GLN A 323 -17.91 102.38 -20.61
N LEU A 324 -16.68 102.01 -20.96
CA LEU A 324 -15.62 102.98 -21.27
C LEU A 324 -15.91 103.78 -22.55
N GLU A 325 -16.47 103.16 -23.59
CA GLU A 325 -16.90 103.88 -24.81
C GLU A 325 -18.08 104.82 -24.53
N ASN A 326 -19.08 104.40 -23.75
CA ASN A 326 -20.21 105.27 -23.36
C ASN A 326 -19.78 106.42 -22.43
N TYR A 327 -18.86 106.20 -21.50
CA TYR A 327 -18.33 107.28 -20.66
C TYR A 327 -17.63 108.35 -21.51
N LYS A 328 -16.80 107.94 -22.47
CA LYS A 328 -16.18 108.83 -23.47
C LYS A 328 -17.18 109.49 -24.43
N ALA A 329 -18.38 108.94 -24.59
CA ALA A 329 -19.46 109.56 -25.35
C ALA A 329 -20.20 110.61 -24.49
N LEU A 330 -20.55 110.31 -23.24
CA LEU A 330 -21.14 111.26 -22.31
C LEU A 330 -20.24 112.47 -22.06
N GLN A 331 -18.93 112.25 -21.86
CA GLN A 331 -17.97 113.33 -21.64
C GLN A 331 -17.85 114.27 -22.86
N ARG A 332 -18.03 113.74 -24.08
CA ARG A 332 -18.14 114.57 -25.30
C ARG A 332 -19.45 115.38 -25.34
N ILE A 333 -20.57 114.82 -24.89
CA ILE A 333 -21.86 115.53 -24.82
C ILE A 333 -21.81 116.65 -23.75
N GLU A 334 -21.20 116.39 -22.60
CA GLU A 334 -21.00 117.37 -21.52
C GLU A 334 -20.09 118.54 -21.96
N GLN A 335 -19.03 118.26 -22.71
CA GLN A 335 -18.17 119.28 -23.32
C GLN A 335 -18.93 120.14 -24.35
N GLN A 336 -19.78 119.53 -25.18
CA GLN A 336 -20.61 120.26 -26.15
C GLN A 336 -21.60 121.21 -25.46
N LEU A 337 -22.24 120.76 -24.36
CA LEU A 337 -23.17 121.59 -23.57
C LEU A 337 -22.49 122.80 -22.92
N ASN A 338 -21.30 122.63 -22.34
CA ASN A 338 -20.53 123.71 -21.72
C ASN A 338 -20.10 124.82 -22.70
N ILE A 339 -19.88 124.47 -23.99
CA ILE A 339 -19.56 125.46 -25.03
C ILE A 339 -20.78 126.31 -25.38
N ILE A 340 -21.95 125.67 -25.52
CA ILE A 340 -23.20 126.36 -25.87
C ILE A 340 -23.66 127.31 -24.75
N GLN A 341 -23.50 126.91 -23.48
CA GLN A 341 -23.98 127.68 -22.33
C GLN A 341 -23.17 128.96 -22.04
N LYS A 342 -21.97 129.13 -22.62
CA LYS A 342 -21.15 130.35 -22.45
C LYS A 342 -21.52 131.52 -23.37
N ILE A 343 -22.40 131.31 -24.35
CA ILE A 343 -22.65 132.27 -25.44
C ILE A 343 -23.78 133.31 -25.17
N PRO A 344 -24.77 133.11 -24.28
CA PRO A 344 -25.86 134.08 -24.07
C PRO A 344 -25.90 134.73 -22.67
N ILE A 345 -24.87 135.49 -22.28
CA ILE A 345 -24.87 136.33 -21.04
C ILE A 345 -24.75 137.83 -21.33
N ILE A 346 -24.59 138.23 -22.61
CA ILE A 346 -24.51 139.64 -23.00
C ILE A 346 -25.81 140.04 -23.73
N SER A 347 -26.45 141.12 -23.24
CA SER A 347 -27.68 141.78 -23.73
C SER A 347 -29.00 140.99 -23.71
N ASN A 348 -29.83 141.27 -22.70
CA ASN A 348 -31.30 141.19 -22.76
C ASN A 348 -31.87 142.49 -23.37
N ILE A 349 -33.00 142.41 -24.07
CA ILE A 349 -34.17 143.32 -24.01
C ILE A 349 -35.31 142.77 -24.92
N ASP A 350 -36.56 142.90 -24.44
CA ASP A 350 -37.88 142.72 -25.10
C ASP A 350 -38.39 141.38 -25.68
N GLN A 351 -39.25 140.71 -24.87
CA GLN A 351 -40.63 140.20 -25.11
C GLN A 351 -41.14 139.71 -26.51
N PRO A 352 -42.19 138.84 -26.58
CA PRO A 352 -42.45 137.54 -25.89
C PRO A 352 -43.01 136.47 -26.91
N ILE A 353 -43.90 135.51 -26.49
CA ILE A 353 -44.74 134.57 -27.32
C ILE A 353 -44.01 133.24 -27.76
N ARG A 354 -44.56 131.99 -27.77
CA ARG A 354 -45.90 131.36 -27.50
C ARG A 354 -45.83 129.89 -26.97
N TYR A 355 -47.02 129.30 -26.75
CA TYR A 355 -47.42 127.90 -26.39
C TYR A 355 -46.95 126.75 -27.33
N SER A 356 -46.81 125.48 -26.89
CA SER A 356 -47.91 124.46 -26.73
C SER A 356 -47.35 123.07 -26.28
N LYS A 357 -48.01 122.30 -25.37
CA LYS A 357 -48.87 121.08 -25.56
C LYS A 357 -48.30 120.01 -26.55
N ARG A 358 -48.37 118.68 -26.34
CA ARG A 358 -49.33 117.80 -25.60
C ARG A 358 -48.84 116.31 -25.60
N LEU A 359 -49.30 115.48 -24.62
CA LEU A 359 -49.72 114.03 -24.64
C LEU A 359 -48.95 112.94 -25.46
N ALA A 360 -49.10 111.62 -25.27
CA ALA A 360 -49.34 110.69 -24.14
C ALA A 360 -49.63 109.25 -24.68
N LEU A 361 -49.63 108.21 -23.80
CA LEU A 361 -50.46 106.96 -23.90
C LEU A 361 -50.12 105.97 -25.07
N LYS A 362 -50.45 104.66 -25.11
CA LYS A 362 -51.14 103.70 -24.21
C LYS A 362 -50.74 102.22 -24.52
N ARG A 363 -50.45 101.41 -23.48
CA ARG A 363 -50.91 100.02 -23.16
C ARG A 363 -51.46 99.05 -24.26
N SER A 364 -50.80 97.89 -24.40
CA SER A 364 -51.22 96.48 -24.05
C SER A 364 -52.58 95.82 -24.46
N HIS A 365 -52.52 94.49 -24.70
CA HIS A 365 -53.60 93.46 -24.66
C HIS A 365 -54.64 93.50 -25.84
N THR A 366 -55.30 92.42 -26.34
CA THR A 366 -55.33 90.95 -26.07
C THR A 366 -56.15 90.15 -27.12
N VAL A 367 -55.98 88.82 -27.13
CA VAL A 367 -57.01 87.75 -27.34
C VAL A 367 -57.39 87.23 -28.74
N SER A 368 -57.53 85.89 -28.75
CA SER A 368 -58.06 84.89 -29.68
C SER A 368 -59.19 85.21 -30.69
N ASP A 369 -59.11 84.46 -31.80
CA ASP A 369 -60.19 83.76 -32.53
C ASP A 369 -61.44 84.55 -33.01
N LYS A 370 -61.37 85.09 -34.23
CA LYS A 370 -61.91 84.42 -35.43
C LYS A 370 -61.51 85.12 -36.73
#